data_AF-A0A7V9E236-F1
#
_entry.id   AF-A0A7V9E236-F1
#
_cell.length_a   1.000
_cell.length_b   1.000
_cell.length_c   1.000
_cell.angle_alpha   90.00
_cell.angle_beta   90.00
_cell.angle_gamma   90.00
#
_symmetry.space_group_name_H-M   'P 1'
#
loop_
_entity.id
_entity.type
_entity.pdbx_description
1 polymer ?
#
loop_
_entity_poly.entity_id
_entity_poly.type
_entity_poly.pdbx_seq_one_letter_code
_entity_poly.pdbx_strand_id
1 'polypeptide(L)'
;MSDLHMKGYMLELIASSEGMWDYDIADRVMHEYGVSGDYWYGTVRLTLTDLYSGGLLDQLETTIDPAKSMGKEKLLIKFRLNDFGRERMRQSGLAVRS
;
A
#
# COMPACT_ATOMS: atom_id res chain seq x y z
N MET A 1 15.70 5.92 -3.41
CA MET A 1 15.81 4.64 -2.69
C MET A 1 15.71 4.94 -1.22
N SER A 2 14.54 4.65 -0.67
CA SER A 2 14.25 4.68 0.75
C SER A 2 15.12 3.64 1.45
N ASP A 3 15.70 4.00 2.61
CA ASP A 3 16.37 3.05 3.50
C ASP A 3 15.36 2.16 4.25
N LEU A 4 14.06 2.36 4.04
CA LEU A 4 13.01 1.55 4.63
C LEU A 4 12.84 0.22 3.91
N HIS A 5 12.35 -0.76 4.64
CA HIS A 5 11.77 -1.95 4.01
C HIS A 5 10.45 -1.60 3.32
N MET A 6 10.11 -2.26 2.21
CA MET A 6 8.92 -1.98 1.38
C MET A 6 7.63 -1.77 2.17
N LYS A 7 7.37 -2.62 3.17
CA LYS A 7 6.19 -2.49 4.05
C LYS A 7 6.14 -1.15 4.81
N GLY A 8 7.28 -0.67 5.30
CA GLY A 8 7.38 0.61 6.00
C GLY A 8 7.10 1.78 5.05
N TYR A 9 7.72 1.75 3.86
CA TYR A 9 7.47 2.74 2.83
C TYR A 9 6.00 2.77 2.35
N MET A 10 5.36 1.60 2.21
CA MET A 10 3.93 1.54 1.90
C MET A 10 3.06 2.22 2.97
N LEU A 11 3.38 2.00 4.25
CA LEU A 11 2.68 2.67 5.35
C LEU A 11 2.87 4.19 5.31
N GLU A 12 4.08 4.68 5.00
CA GLU A 12 4.33 6.13 4.82
C GLU A 12 3.55 6.70 3.63
N LEU A 13 3.57 6.02 2.47
CA LEU A 13 2.80 6.43 1.30
C LEU A 13 1.32 6.58 1.62
N ILE A 14 0.73 5.60 2.30
CA ILE A 14 -0.69 5.63 2.64
C ILE A 14 -0.96 6.66 3.74
N ALA A 15 -0.04 6.87 4.70
CA ALA A 15 -0.16 7.89 5.74
C ALA A 15 -0.19 9.31 5.17
N SER A 16 0.48 9.56 4.04
CA SER A 16 0.53 10.86 3.37
C SER A 16 -0.72 11.19 2.51
N SER A 17 -1.75 10.35 2.52
CA SER A 17 -2.95 10.49 1.70
C SER A 17 -4.23 10.18 2.48
N GLU A 18 -5.33 10.83 2.11
CA GLU A 18 -6.68 10.47 2.59
C GLU A 18 -7.18 9.13 2.02
N GLY A 19 -6.50 8.59 1.01
CA GLY A 19 -6.73 7.25 0.49
C GLY A 19 -6.02 7.02 -0.84
N MET A 20 -5.48 5.83 -1.04
CA MET A 20 -4.69 5.49 -2.21
C MET A 20 -5.10 4.12 -2.78
N TRP A 21 -5.15 4.03 -4.10
CA TRP A 21 -5.46 2.77 -4.77
C TRP A 21 -4.28 1.81 -4.72
N ASP A 22 -4.57 0.51 -4.63
CA ASP A 22 -3.56 -0.55 -4.59
C ASP A 22 -2.61 -0.52 -5.80
N TYR A 23 -3.10 -0.18 -6.99
CA TYR A 23 -2.26 -0.03 -8.18
C TYR A 23 -1.33 1.19 -8.11
N ASP A 24 -1.80 2.34 -7.59
CA ASP A 24 -0.95 3.53 -7.41
C ASP A 24 0.15 3.28 -6.37
N ILE A 25 -0.19 2.56 -5.29
CA ILE A 25 0.78 2.12 -4.27
C ILE A 25 1.82 1.19 -4.92
N ALA A 26 1.38 0.21 -5.71
CA ALA A 26 2.27 -0.73 -6.37
C ALA A 26 3.22 -0.02 -7.34
N ASP A 27 2.73 0.91 -8.15
CA ASP A 27 3.56 1.68 -9.08
C ASP A 27 4.64 2.48 -8.34
N ARG A 28 4.27 3.16 -7.24
CA ARG A 28 5.24 3.92 -6.42
C ARG A 28 6.26 3.03 -5.73
N VAL A 29 5.84 1.90 -5.16
CA VAL A 29 6.76 0.93 -4.53
C VAL A 29 7.71 0.35 -5.58
N MET A 30 7.20 -0.10 -6.72
CA MET A 30 8.02 -0.65 -7.79
C MET A 30 9.06 0.37 -8.28
N HIS A 31 8.64 1.63 -8.47
CA HIS A 31 9.54 2.72 -8.82
C HIS A 31 10.62 2.98 -7.75
N GLU A 32 10.23 3.10 -6.48
CA GLU A 32 11.13 3.43 -5.38
C GLU A 32 12.25 2.40 -5.19
N TYR A 33 11.94 1.11 -5.38
CA TYR A 33 12.86 -0.01 -5.18
C TYR A 33 13.48 -0.53 -6.48
N GLY A 34 13.20 0.08 -7.63
CA GLY A 34 13.75 -0.33 -8.92
C GLY A 34 13.35 -1.76 -9.34
N VAL A 35 12.15 -2.20 -8.97
CA VAL A 35 11.61 -3.53 -9.28
C VAL A 35 10.39 -3.43 -10.19
N SER A 36 10.04 -4.51 -10.90
CA SER A 36 8.91 -4.50 -11.83
C SER A 36 8.34 -5.88 -12.11
N GLY A 37 7.08 -5.95 -12.55
CA GLY A 37 6.42 -7.17 -13.06
C GLY A 37 5.43 -7.81 -12.08
N ASP A 38 4.69 -8.81 -12.58
CA ASP A 38 3.56 -9.46 -11.89
C ASP A 38 3.90 -9.98 -10.48
N TYR A 39 5.14 -10.47 -10.29
CA TYR A 39 5.62 -10.93 -8.99
C TYR A 39 5.60 -9.81 -7.94
N TRP A 40 6.24 -8.68 -8.25
CA TRP A 40 6.34 -7.55 -7.33
C TRP A 40 5.00 -6.86 -7.11
N TYR A 41 4.19 -6.76 -8.16
CA TYR A 41 2.81 -6.30 -8.04
C TYR A 41 2.02 -7.19 -7.06
N GLY A 42 2.14 -8.53 -7.19
CA GLY A 42 1.56 -9.49 -6.26
C GLY A 42 2.05 -9.32 -4.82
N THR A 43 3.36 -9.13 -4.62
CA THR A 43 3.96 -8.89 -3.30
C THR A 43 3.41 -7.65 -2.62
N VAL A 44 3.26 -6.54 -3.37
CA VAL A 44 2.64 -5.31 -2.82
C VAL A 44 1.20 -5.59 -2.39
N ARG A 45 0.40 -6.23 -3.24
CA ARG A 45 -1.00 -6.52 -2.91
C ARG A 45 -1.15 -7.46 -1.72
N LEU A 46 -0.32 -8.50 -1.65
CA LEU A 46 -0.29 -9.39 -0.49
C LEU A 46 0.05 -8.60 0.78
N THR A 47 1.03 -7.71 0.72
CA THR A 47 1.40 -6.85 1.86
C THR A 47 0.25 -5.91 2.26
N LEU A 48 -0.50 -5.36 1.30
CA LEU A 48 -1.69 -4.55 1.60
C LEU A 48 -2.79 -5.38 2.26
N THR A 49 -3.03 -6.60 1.78
CA THR A 49 -3.97 -7.55 2.40
C THR A 49 -3.55 -7.86 3.83
N ASP A 50 -2.28 -8.16 4.09
CA ASP A 50 -1.78 -8.42 5.44
C ASP A 50 -1.95 -7.22 6.38
N LEU A 51 -1.69 -6.00 5.88
CA LEU A 51 -1.86 -4.76 6.65
C LEU A 51 -3.34 -4.49 6.99
N TYR A 52 -4.23 -4.73 6.01
CA TYR A 52 -5.68 -4.65 6.21
C TYR A 52 -6.18 -5.69 7.19
N SER A 53 -5.81 -6.97 7.02
CA SER A 53 -6.16 -8.05 7.94
C SER A 53 -5.59 -7.86 9.34
N GLY A 54 -4.44 -7.18 9.46
CA GLY A 54 -3.87 -6.75 10.74
C GLY A 54 -4.56 -5.55 11.38
N GLY A 55 -5.56 -4.94 10.71
CA GLY A 55 -6.37 -3.84 11.21
C GLY A 55 -5.76 -2.45 11.05
N LEU A 56 -4.61 -2.30 10.36
CA LEU A 56 -3.93 -1.01 10.21
C LEU A 56 -4.59 -0.11 9.15
N LEU A 57 -5.29 -0.73 8.19
CA LEU A 57 -5.89 -0.05 7.06
C LEU A 57 -7.42 -0.22 7.07
N ASP A 58 -8.13 0.83 6.65
CA ASP A 58 -9.52 0.74 6.23
C ASP A 58 -9.57 0.55 4.72
N GLN A 59 -10.57 -0.20 4.25
CA GLN A 59 -10.99 -0.22 2.85
C GLN A 59 -12.03 0.88 2.63
N LEU A 60 -11.74 1.82 1.73
CA LEU A 60 -12.65 2.92 1.41
C LEU A 60 -13.59 2.61 0.26
N GLU A 61 -13.06 2.01 -0.80
CA GLU A 61 -13.79 1.78 -2.05
C GLU A 61 -13.22 0.57 -2.79
N THR A 62 -14.06 -0.07 -3.60
CA THR A 62 -13.63 -1.09 -4.55
C THR A 62 -14.20 -0.82 -5.93
N THR A 63 -13.40 -1.09 -6.96
CA THR A 63 -13.85 -1.01 -8.35
C THR A 63 -13.25 -2.15 -9.18
N ILE A 64 -13.76 -2.36 -10.40
CA ILE A 64 -13.18 -3.25 -11.38
C ILE A 64 -12.86 -2.39 -12.60
N ASP A 65 -11.58 -2.28 -12.94
CA ASP A 65 -11.13 -1.58 -14.14
C ASP A 65 -10.10 -2.45 -14.89
N PRO A 66 -10.50 -3.07 -16.02
CA PRO A 66 -9.62 -3.87 -16.86
C PRO A 66 -8.35 -3.16 -17.34
N ALA A 67 -8.39 -1.84 -17.54
CA ALA A 67 -7.23 -1.06 -17.97
C ALA A 67 -6.19 -0.90 -16.84
N LYS A 68 -6.66 -0.92 -15.59
CA LYS A 68 -5.82 -0.76 -14.39
C LYS A 68 -5.42 -2.09 -13.73
N SER A 69 -6.11 -3.17 -14.07
CA SER A 69 -5.87 -4.51 -13.55
C SER A 69 -4.90 -5.35 -14.39
N MET A 70 -4.23 -4.73 -15.37
CA MET A 70 -3.40 -5.38 -16.39
C MET A 70 -4.18 -6.41 -17.23
N GLY A 71 -5.39 -6.06 -17.67
CA GLY A 71 -6.19 -6.89 -18.58
C GLY A 71 -6.83 -8.14 -17.96
N LYS A 72 -6.73 -8.33 -16.64
CA LYS A 72 -7.41 -9.39 -15.88
C LYS A 72 -8.54 -8.74 -15.09
N GLU A 73 -9.78 -9.23 -15.10
CA GLU A 73 -10.80 -8.69 -14.16
C GLU A 73 -10.31 -8.89 -12.72
N LYS A 74 -9.79 -7.82 -12.10
CA LYS A 74 -9.32 -7.81 -10.72
C LYS A 74 -10.04 -6.69 -9.99
N LEU A 75 -10.50 -7.00 -8.79
CA LEU A 75 -10.98 -5.99 -7.85
C LEU A 75 -9.81 -5.09 -7.47
N LEU A 76 -9.96 -3.78 -7.68
CA LEU A 76 -9.05 -2.73 -7.21
C LEU A 76 -9.59 -2.19 -5.91
N ILE A 77 -8.70 -1.87 -4.98
CA ILE A 77 -9.08 -1.50 -3.61
C ILE A 77 -8.40 -0.19 -3.25
N LYS A 78 -9.17 0.75 -2.72
CA LYS A 78 -8.65 2.00 -2.16
C LYS A 78 -8.48 1.85 -0.65
N PHE A 79 -7.26 2.04 -0.17
CA PHE A 79 -6.91 1.93 1.24
C PHE A 79 -6.63 3.27 1.88
N ARG A 80 -6.90 3.37 3.18
CA ARG A 80 -6.47 4.49 4.03
C ARG A 80 -5.91 3.94 5.34
N LEU A 81 -4.88 4.59 5.88
CA LEU A 81 -4.38 4.30 7.22
C LEU A 81 -5.39 4.81 8.27
N ASN A 82 -5.78 3.97 9.22
CA ASN A 82 -6.69 4.37 10.29
C ASN A 82 -5.92 4.81 11.56
N ASP A 83 -6.65 5.21 12.61
CA ASP A 83 -6.05 5.70 13.86
C ASP A 83 -5.20 4.63 14.55
N PHE A 84 -5.65 3.36 14.51
CA PHE A 84 -4.86 2.24 15.03
C PHE A 84 -3.56 2.07 14.25
N GLY A 85 -3.61 2.12 12.91
CA GLY A 85 -2.44 2.09 12.05
C GLY A 85 -1.44 3.20 12.35
N ARG A 86 -1.92 4.45 12.50
CA ARG A 86 -1.10 5.61 12.89
C ARG A 86 -0.40 5.40 14.23
N GLU A 87 -1.14 4.93 15.24
CA GLU A 87 -0.58 4.67 16.56
C GLU A 87 0.48 3.55 16.51
N ARG A 88 0.25 2.49 15.73
CA ARG A 88 1.25 1.43 15.53
C ARG A 88 2.52 1.93 14.84
N MET A 89 2.40 2.83 13.87
CA MET A 89 3.56 3.49 13.24
C MET A 89 4.35 4.35 14.23
N ARG A 90 3.66 5.05 15.15
CA ARG A 90 4.31 5.83 16.21
C ARG A 90 5.05 4.93 17.20
N GLN A 91 4.40 3.86 17.65
CA GLN A 91 4.97 2.90 18.60
C GLN A 91 6.18 2.14 18.05
N SER A 92 6.22 1.89 16.73
CA SER A 92 7.36 1.23 16.08
C SER A 92 8.51 2.17 15.75
N GLY A 93 8.34 3.48 15.94
CA GLY A 93 9.31 4.51 15.55
C GLY A 93 9.30 4.85 14.05
N LEU A 94 8.38 4.29 13.26
CA LEU A 94 8.25 4.59 11.83
C LEU A 94 7.79 6.03 11.59
N ALA A 95 6.91 6.57 12.44
CA ALA A 95 6.34 7.91 12.28
C ALA A 95 7.30 9.08 12.64
N VAL A 96 8.54 8.81 13.05
CA VAL A 96 9.49 9.85 13.52
C VAL A 96 10.31 10.45 12.36
N ARG A 97 10.13 9.96 11.12
CA ARG A 97 11.00 10.28 9.98
C ARG A 97 10.32 10.96 8.78
N SER A 98 9.02 11.24 8.86
CA SER A 98 8.23 11.90 7.81
C SER A 98 8.20 13.42 7.94
#